data_AF-A0A7D9J1D6-F1
#
_entry.id   AF-A0A7D9J1D6-F1
#
_cell.length_a   1.000
_cell.length_b   1.000
_cell.length_c   1.000
_cell.angle_alpha   90.00
_cell.angle_beta   90.00
_cell.angle_gamma   90.00
#
_symmetry.space_group_name_H-M   'P 1'
#
loop_
_entity.id
_entity.type
_entity.pdbx_description
1 polymer ?
#
loop_
_entity_poly.entity_id
_entity_poly.type
_entity_poly.pdbx_seq_one_letter_code
_entity_poly.pdbx_strand_id
1 'polypeptide(L)'
;VTCSGRGQCECGQCVCEKKYSGKFCEICDGCIKGCLHFKDCVRCKIYETGPLVGKCDKSCNATITRVDSVESYENRGTTCVEIDDDDDCTFSYVLNEGSEKVQIYAEEEKRCPREEGYLLIIIGVILGIVAIGAALLLIWKLLATIQDRREFAKFEREQQTARWDTSENPIFKQATTTFQNPTYGGKG
;
A
#
# COMPACT_ATOMS: atom_id res chain seq x y z
N VAL A 1 -21.19 15.77 48.39
CA VAL A 1 -22.08 16.85 47.88
C VAL A 1 -23.48 16.25 47.77
N THR A 2 -24.49 16.89 48.37
CA THR A 2 -25.87 16.38 48.35
C THR A 2 -26.48 16.54 46.95
N CYS A 3 -27.12 15.51 46.40
CA CYS A 3 -27.77 15.50 45.07
C CYS A 3 -26.88 15.99 43.92
N SER A 4 -25.60 15.60 43.91
CA SER A 4 -24.60 15.97 42.90
C SER A 4 -24.42 17.50 42.70
N GLY A 5 -24.92 18.32 43.64
CA GLY A 5 -24.94 19.79 43.52
C GLY A 5 -25.90 20.33 42.45
N ARG A 6 -26.84 19.51 41.97
CA ARG A 6 -27.73 19.79 40.83
C ARG A 6 -29.22 19.59 41.16
N GLY A 7 -29.55 19.68 42.45
CA GLY A 7 -30.89 19.48 42.99
C GLY A 7 -30.94 19.71 44.49
N GLN A 8 -32.16 19.71 45.03
CA GLN A 8 -32.42 19.83 46.46
C GLN A 8 -32.79 18.46 47.05
N CYS A 9 -32.34 18.18 48.27
CA CYS A 9 -32.72 16.96 48.98
C CYS A 9 -33.98 17.23 49.79
N GLU A 10 -35.07 16.56 49.44
CA GLU A 10 -36.33 16.59 50.18
C GLU A 10 -36.62 15.18 50.71
N CYS A 11 -36.73 15.04 52.04
CA CYS A 11 -37.10 13.79 52.69
C CYS A 11 -36.25 12.56 52.28
N GLY A 12 -34.96 12.76 51.98
CA GLY A 12 -34.05 11.67 51.59
C GLY A 12 -34.08 11.30 50.11
N GLN A 13 -34.84 12.04 49.30
CA GLN A 13 -34.87 11.90 47.84
C GLN A 13 -34.44 13.20 47.17
N CYS A 14 -33.69 13.09 46.07
CA CYS A 14 -33.24 14.25 45.32
C CYS A 14 -34.32 14.74 44.36
N VAL A 15 -34.68 16.01 44.49
CA VAL A 15 -35.51 16.76 43.53
C VAL A 15 -34.56 17.52 42.61
N CYS A 16 -34.45 17.04 41.37
CA CYS A 16 -33.49 17.54 40.39
C CYS A 16 -33.99 18.80 39.67
N GLU A 17 -33.06 19.66 39.23
CA GLU A 17 -33.38 20.77 38.33
C GLU A 17 -33.85 20.26 36.96
N LYS A 18 -34.60 21.07 36.20
CA LYS A 18 -35.32 20.69 34.94
C LYS A 18 -34.52 19.92 33.86
N LYS A 19 -33.19 19.86 33.95
CA LYS A 19 -32.30 19.19 32.98
C LYS A 19 -31.65 17.92 33.51
N TYR A 20 -31.81 17.62 34.80
CA TYR A 20 -31.17 16.50 35.47
C TYR A 20 -32.22 15.51 36.00
N SER A 21 -31.83 14.26 36.00
CA SER A 21 -32.60 13.07 36.29
C SER A 21 -31.69 12.07 37.03
N GLY A 22 -32.24 10.94 37.48
CA GLY A 22 -31.50 9.96 38.26
C GLY A 22 -31.67 10.15 39.77
N LYS A 23 -31.24 9.14 40.54
CA LYS A 23 -31.54 9.08 41.99
C LYS A 23 -30.84 10.18 42.78
N PHE A 24 -29.71 10.64 42.27
CA PHE A 24 -28.86 11.68 42.83
C PHE A 24 -28.63 12.84 41.85
N CYS A 25 -29.52 13.03 40.87
CA CYS A 25 -29.42 14.05 39.82
C CYS A 25 -28.14 13.94 38.96
N GLU A 26 -27.70 12.71 38.74
CA GLU A 26 -26.49 12.35 38.01
C GLU A 26 -26.69 12.26 36.49
N ILE A 27 -27.92 12.03 36.04
CA ILE A 27 -28.26 11.87 34.62
C ILE A 27 -28.70 13.24 34.09
N CYS A 28 -28.25 13.64 32.91
CA CYS A 28 -28.71 14.86 32.27
C CYS A 28 -29.46 14.53 30.98
N ASP A 29 -30.79 14.65 31.01
CA ASP A 29 -31.67 14.27 29.89
C ASP A 29 -31.77 15.35 28.80
N GLY A 30 -31.08 16.48 28.98
CA GLY A 30 -30.93 17.56 27.99
C GLY A 30 -29.50 18.04 27.77
N CYS A 31 -28.50 17.33 28.30
CA CYS A 31 -27.10 17.61 27.97
C CYS A 31 -26.80 17.10 26.56
N ILE A 32 -25.90 17.80 25.86
CA ILE A 32 -25.65 17.56 24.43
C ILE A 32 -24.90 16.23 24.30
N LYS A 33 -25.67 15.14 24.21
CA LYS A 33 -25.13 13.82 23.92
C LYS A 33 -24.66 13.80 22.48
N GLY A 34 -23.37 14.03 22.30
CA GLY A 34 -22.68 13.46 21.16
C GLY A 34 -21.44 14.24 20.79
N CYS A 35 -20.31 13.56 20.87
CA CYS A 35 -19.14 13.83 20.03
C CYS A 35 -19.59 14.22 18.60
N LEU A 36 -20.45 13.39 18.00
CA LEU A 36 -21.00 13.59 16.67
C LEU A 36 -21.63 14.99 16.42
N HIS A 37 -22.27 15.60 17.42
CA HIS A 37 -22.91 16.92 17.26
C HIS A 37 -21.87 18.04 17.07
N PHE A 38 -20.72 17.92 17.73
CA PHE A 38 -19.64 18.90 17.63
C PHE A 38 -18.56 18.51 16.63
N LYS A 39 -18.65 17.33 16.00
CA LYS A 39 -17.73 16.85 14.95
C LYS A 39 -17.45 17.94 13.91
N ASP A 40 -18.49 18.46 13.25
CA ASP A 40 -18.32 19.47 12.19
C ASP A 40 -17.88 20.85 12.73
N CYS A 41 -18.21 21.17 13.97
CA CYS A 41 -17.76 22.40 14.62
C CYS A 41 -16.26 22.37 14.92
N VAL A 42 -15.75 21.24 15.41
CA VAL A 42 -14.32 21.02 15.63
C VAL A 42 -13.59 21.04 14.29
N ARG A 43 -14.10 20.34 13.27
CA ARG A 43 -13.52 20.35 11.91
C ARG A 43 -13.39 21.76 11.34
N CYS A 44 -14.47 22.53 11.40
CA CYS A 44 -14.48 23.87 10.85
C CYS A 44 -13.60 24.85 11.64
N LYS A 45 -13.58 24.79 12.98
CA LYS A 45 -12.88 25.80 13.81
C LYS A 45 -11.40 25.47 14.04
N ILE A 46 -11.04 24.19 14.08
CA ILE A 46 -9.66 23.76 14.29
C ILE A 46 -9.00 23.49 12.95
N TYR A 47 -9.58 22.66 12.08
CA TYR A 47 -8.90 22.25 10.84
C TYR A 47 -9.27 23.10 9.63
N GLU A 48 -10.23 24.03 9.77
CA GLU A 48 -10.76 24.83 8.66
C GLU A 48 -11.34 23.98 7.52
N THR A 49 -11.82 22.77 7.86
CA THR A 49 -12.41 21.79 6.92
C THR A 49 -13.89 21.52 7.21
N GLY A 50 -14.54 20.78 6.31
CA GLY A 50 -15.92 20.32 6.48
C GLY A 50 -17.01 21.29 6.00
N PRO A 51 -18.29 20.94 6.21
CA PRO A 51 -19.43 21.63 5.60
C PRO A 51 -19.76 23.01 6.21
N LEU A 52 -19.22 23.31 7.40
CA LEU A 52 -19.49 24.54 8.13
C LEU A 52 -18.49 25.67 7.84
N VAL A 53 -17.51 25.46 6.95
CA VAL A 53 -16.51 26.46 6.59
C VAL A 53 -17.20 27.77 6.16
N GLY A 54 -16.82 28.89 6.78
CA GLY A 54 -17.44 30.21 6.58
C GLY A 54 -18.71 30.49 7.39
N LYS A 55 -19.26 29.51 8.11
CA LYS A 55 -20.43 29.65 9.01
C LYS A 55 -20.20 29.09 10.42
N CYS A 56 -18.97 28.69 10.73
CA CYS A 56 -18.50 28.22 12.04
C CYS A 56 -19.12 28.94 13.24
N ASP A 57 -18.91 30.25 13.37
CA ASP A 57 -19.27 31.00 14.59
C ASP A 57 -20.78 31.12 14.81
N LYS A 58 -21.58 31.02 13.75
CA LYS A 58 -23.05 31.11 13.83
C LYS A 58 -23.68 29.76 14.13
N SER A 59 -23.06 28.68 13.67
CA SER A 59 -23.61 27.32 13.79
C SER A 59 -23.15 26.59 15.06
N CYS A 60 -22.04 27.02 15.67
CA CYS A 60 -21.41 26.34 16.79
C CYS A 60 -21.57 27.14 18.08
N ASN A 61 -22.46 26.68 18.97
CA ASN A 61 -22.63 27.27 20.31
C ASN A 61 -21.72 26.60 21.35
N ALA A 62 -20.42 26.57 21.09
CA ALA A 62 -19.40 26.03 22.01
C ALA A 62 -18.09 26.82 21.92
N THR A 63 -17.37 26.88 23.04
CA THR A 63 -16.01 27.45 23.08
C THR A 63 -15.02 26.34 22.76
N ILE A 64 -14.44 26.39 21.57
CA ILE A 64 -13.46 25.39 21.10
C ILE A 64 -12.06 25.99 21.24
N THR A 65 -11.20 25.29 21.98
CA THR A 65 -9.80 25.65 22.25
C THR A 65 -8.90 24.59 21.66
N ARG A 66 -7.84 25.02 20.97
CA ARG A 66 -6.81 24.17 20.40
C ARG A 66 -5.81 23.77 21.50
N VAL A 67 -5.45 22.49 21.57
CA VAL A 67 -4.50 21.94 22.55
C VAL A 67 -3.52 20.98 21.87
N ASP A 68 -2.31 20.85 22.40
CA ASP A 68 -1.30 19.93 21.85
C ASP A 68 -1.69 18.46 22.02
N SER A 69 -2.28 18.12 23.17
CA SER A 69 -2.72 16.76 23.49
C SER A 69 -3.97 16.79 24.37
N VAL A 70 -4.95 15.98 23.98
CA VAL A 70 -6.21 15.80 24.72
C VAL A 70 -6.04 15.00 26.01
N GLU A 71 -4.93 14.25 26.16
CA GLU A 71 -4.64 13.42 27.34
C GLU A 71 -4.63 14.24 28.63
N SER A 72 -4.15 15.49 28.56
CA SER A 72 -4.12 16.42 29.70
C SER A 72 -5.52 16.88 30.16
N TYR A 73 -6.53 16.67 29.33
CA TYR A 73 -7.90 17.17 29.53
C TYR A 73 -8.92 16.05 29.76
N GLU A 74 -8.54 14.77 29.68
CA GLU A 74 -9.44 13.62 29.86
C GLU A 74 -10.24 13.68 31.17
N ASN A 75 -9.62 14.13 32.26
CA ASN A 75 -10.28 14.26 33.56
C ASN A 75 -11.32 15.40 33.63
N ARG A 76 -11.41 16.24 32.61
CA ARG A 76 -12.29 17.42 32.58
C ARG A 76 -13.60 17.19 31.83
N GLY A 77 -13.77 16.05 31.15
CA GLY A 77 -14.93 15.86 30.29
C GLY A 77 -14.97 14.49 29.62
N THR A 78 -15.77 14.39 28.56
CA THR A 78 -15.88 13.17 27.75
C THR A 78 -14.92 13.25 26.58
N THR A 79 -14.00 12.31 26.48
CA THR A 79 -13.11 12.17 25.32
C THR A 79 -13.87 11.61 24.12
N CYS A 80 -13.71 12.28 22.99
CA CYS A 80 -14.31 11.98 21.71
C CYS A 80 -13.20 11.72 20.70
N VAL A 81 -13.38 10.69 19.89
CA VAL A 81 -12.46 10.33 18.80
C VAL A 81 -13.31 10.12 17.55
N GLU A 82 -13.04 10.91 16.52
CA GLU A 82 -13.80 10.94 15.28
C GLU A 82 -12.87 10.78 14.08
N ILE A 83 -13.40 10.19 13.01
CA ILE A 83 -12.71 10.09 11.72
C ILE A 83 -13.22 11.23 10.83
N ASP A 84 -12.28 11.93 10.19
CA ASP A 84 -12.57 12.94 9.19
C ASP A 84 -12.79 12.28 7.83
N ASP A 85 -13.93 12.56 7.22
CA ASP A 85 -14.38 11.92 5.98
C ASP A 85 -13.63 12.45 4.75
N ASP A 86 -12.88 13.57 4.87
CA ASP A 86 -12.17 14.20 3.75
C ASP A 86 -10.75 13.62 3.55
N ASP A 87 -10.07 13.20 4.61
CA ASP A 87 -8.66 12.78 4.60
C ASP A 87 -8.39 11.44 5.33
N ASP A 88 -9.45 10.73 5.74
CA ASP A 88 -9.38 9.49 6.53
C ASP A 88 -8.51 9.61 7.81
N CYS A 89 -8.28 10.85 8.28
CA CYS A 89 -7.51 11.11 9.48
C CYS A 89 -8.40 11.01 10.73
N THR A 90 -7.82 10.59 11.84
CA THR A 90 -8.50 10.56 13.13
C THR A 90 -8.17 11.80 13.94
N PHE A 91 -9.17 12.44 14.54
CA PHE A 91 -8.98 13.59 15.43
C PHE A 91 -9.70 13.39 16.76
N SER A 92 -9.10 13.92 17.83
CA SER A 92 -9.57 13.73 19.19
C SER A 92 -9.90 15.06 19.86
N TYR A 93 -10.92 15.07 20.71
CA TYR A 93 -11.28 16.24 21.51
C TYR A 93 -11.99 15.85 22.80
N VAL A 94 -11.94 16.71 23.81
CA VAL A 94 -12.64 16.52 25.09
C VAL A 94 -13.79 17.52 25.19
N LEU A 95 -14.98 17.00 25.44
CA LEU A 95 -16.19 17.78 25.69
C LEU A 95 -16.39 17.97 27.19
N ASN A 96 -16.32 19.22 27.65
CA ASN A 96 -16.63 19.61 29.03
C ASN A 96 -17.96 20.37 29.06
N GLU A 97 -18.97 19.71 29.63
CA GLU A 97 -20.31 20.28 29.87
C GLU A 97 -20.29 21.16 31.13
N GLY A 98 -19.72 22.36 31.00
CA GLY A 98 -19.77 23.38 32.04
C GLY A 98 -21.17 23.98 32.23
N SER A 99 -21.37 24.74 33.32
CA SER A 99 -22.67 25.29 33.73
C SER A 99 -23.26 26.35 32.78
N GLU A 100 -22.40 27.04 32.00
CA GLU A 100 -22.80 28.22 31.20
C GLU A 100 -22.62 28.01 29.69
N LYS A 101 -21.48 27.46 29.26
CA LYS A 101 -21.20 27.06 27.87
C LYS A 101 -20.38 25.78 27.82
N VAL A 102 -20.60 25.00 26.76
CA VAL A 102 -19.79 23.81 26.47
C VAL A 102 -18.39 24.26 26.08
N GLN A 103 -17.38 23.70 26.76
CA GLN A 103 -15.97 23.89 26.42
C GLN A 103 -15.44 22.64 25.72
N ILE A 104 -14.75 22.82 24.61
CA ILE A 104 -14.18 21.74 23.82
C ILE A 104 -12.68 21.97 23.71
N TYR A 105 -11.90 20.96 24.09
CA TYR A 105 -10.45 20.96 23.94
C TYR A 105 -10.10 19.99 22.82
N ALA A 106 -9.69 20.50 21.67
CA ALA A 106 -9.43 19.70 20.48
C ALA A 106 -7.94 19.68 20.14
N GLU A 107 -7.44 18.51 19.79
CA GLU A 107 -6.04 18.31 19.39
C GLU A 107 -5.72 19.15 18.15
N GLU A 108 -4.59 19.86 18.16
CA GLU A 108 -4.18 20.74 17.06
C GLU A 108 -3.96 19.98 15.75
N GLU A 109 -3.34 18.81 15.84
CA GLU A 109 -3.00 17.98 14.69
C GLU A 109 -3.88 16.74 14.61
N LYS A 110 -4.27 16.37 13.39
CA LYS A 110 -4.96 15.10 13.15
C LYS A 110 -3.94 13.96 13.12
N ARG A 111 -4.35 12.78 13.56
CA ARG A 111 -3.59 11.53 13.42
C ARG A 111 -4.00 10.86 12.12
N CYS A 112 -3.23 11.14 11.06
CA CYS A 112 -3.44 10.54 9.75
C CYS A 112 -2.68 9.21 9.64
N PRO A 113 -3.27 8.17 9.01
CA PRO A 113 -2.49 7.02 8.59
C PRO A 113 -1.37 7.51 7.66
N ARG A 114 -0.14 7.09 7.92
CA ARG A 114 0.97 7.50 7.07
C ARG A 114 0.77 6.92 5.68
N GLU A 115 0.79 7.78 4.67
CA GLU A 115 0.99 7.38 3.28
C GLU A 115 2.47 6.93 3.10
N GLU A 116 2.83 5.78 3.67
CA GLU A 116 4.21 5.33 3.64
C GLU A 116 4.60 4.86 2.23
N GLY A 117 5.36 5.70 1.53
CA GLY A 117 6.49 5.31 0.68
C GLY A 117 6.26 4.29 -0.43
N TYR A 118 5.03 4.06 -0.88
CA TYR A 118 4.71 3.03 -1.87
C TYR A 118 5.52 3.17 -3.17
N LEU A 119 5.89 4.41 -3.54
CA LEU A 119 6.74 4.68 -4.69
C LEU A 119 8.10 3.95 -4.61
N LEU A 120 8.76 3.91 -3.44
CA LEU A 120 10.03 3.22 -3.28
C LEU A 120 9.87 1.70 -3.40
N ILE A 121 8.79 1.15 -2.85
CA ILE A 121 8.47 -0.28 -2.95
C ILE A 121 8.25 -0.65 -4.43
N ILE A 122 7.45 0.14 -5.15
CA ILE A 122 7.16 -0.07 -6.57
C ILE A 122 8.45 -0.04 -7.40
N ILE A 123 9.29 0.98 -7.21
CA ILE A 123 10.58 1.10 -7.92
C ILE A 123 11.47 -0.11 -7.61
N GLY A 124 11.56 -0.52 -6.34
CA GLY A 124 12.34 -1.68 -5.93
C GLY A 124 11.88 -2.98 -6.59
N VAL A 125 10.57 -3.22 -6.65
CA VAL A 125 10.00 -4.42 -7.28
C VAL A 125 10.27 -4.44 -8.79
N ILE A 126 10.07 -3.31 -9.48
CA ILE A 126 10.32 -3.22 -10.93
C ILE A 126 11.80 -3.51 -11.24
N LEU A 127 12.72 -2.86 -10.51
CA LEU A 127 14.16 -3.07 -10.69
C LEU A 127 14.56 -4.52 -10.38
N GLY A 128 13.97 -5.13 -9.36
CA GLY A 128 14.19 -6.53 -9.01
C GLY A 128 13.77 -7.50 -10.12
N ILE A 129 12.57 -7.33 -10.68
CA ILE A 129 12.07 -8.17 -11.77
C ILE A 129 12.95 -8.04 -13.02
N VAL A 130 13.33 -6.80 -13.38
CA VAL A 130 14.20 -6.55 -14.53
C VAL A 130 15.57 -7.19 -14.33
N ALA A 131 16.15 -7.09 -13.13
CA ALA A 131 17.45 -7.70 -12.81
C ALA A 131 17.40 -9.24 -12.88
N ILE A 132 16.34 -9.86 -12.35
CA ILE A 132 16.15 -11.31 -12.44
C ILE A 132 15.99 -11.74 -13.90
N GLY A 133 15.17 -11.03 -14.68
CA GLY A 133 15.01 -11.30 -16.10
C GLY A 133 16.33 -11.20 -16.87
N ALA A 134 17.12 -10.15 -16.62
CA ALA A 134 18.44 -9.97 -17.22
C ALA A 134 19.40 -11.11 -16.83
N ALA A 135 19.42 -11.51 -15.56
CA ALA A 135 20.26 -12.62 -15.10
C ALA A 135 19.90 -13.95 -15.79
N LEU A 136 18.61 -14.26 -15.92
CA LEU A 136 18.14 -15.45 -16.64
C LEU A 136 18.52 -15.41 -18.13
N LEU A 137 18.39 -14.25 -18.79
CA LEU A 137 18.81 -14.07 -20.18
C LEU A 137 20.32 -14.23 -20.34
N LEU A 138 21.13 -13.70 -19.41
CA LEU A 138 22.58 -13.86 -19.42
C LEU A 138 22.97 -15.33 -19.23
N ILE A 139 22.36 -16.03 -18.27
CA ILE A 139 22.60 -17.47 -18.04
C ILE A 139 22.23 -18.26 -19.30
N TRP A 140 21.04 -18.02 -19.86
CA TRP A 140 20.60 -18.67 -21.09
C TRP A 140 21.56 -18.40 -22.25
N LYS A 141 22.00 -17.15 -22.44
CA LYS A 141 22.95 -16.77 -23.49
C LYS A 141 24.30 -17.45 -23.30
N LEU A 142 24.80 -17.55 -22.07
CA LEU A 142 26.05 -18.25 -21.76
C LEU A 142 25.94 -19.75 -22.06
N LEU A 143 24.87 -20.41 -21.60
CA LEU A 143 24.62 -21.82 -21.88
C LEU A 143 24.50 -22.08 -23.38
N ALA A 144 23.73 -21.27 -24.10
CA ALA A 144 23.59 -21.36 -25.54
C ALA A 144 24.93 -21.18 -26.25
N THR A 145 25.74 -20.20 -25.84
CA THR A 145 27.07 -19.96 -26.46
C THR A 145 28.03 -21.12 -26.21
N ILE A 146 27.99 -21.74 -25.03
CA ILE A 146 28.81 -22.93 -24.73
C ILE A 146 28.37 -24.11 -25.58
N GLN A 147 27.06 -24.35 -25.69
CA GLN A 147 26.55 -25.46 -26.50
C GLN A 147 26.86 -25.26 -27.98
N ASP A 148 26.64 -24.05 -28.50
CA ASP A 148 26.98 -23.69 -29.88
C ASP A 148 28.47 -23.91 -30.18
N ARG A 149 29.37 -23.47 -29.29
CA ARG A 149 30.82 -23.76 -29.42
C ARG A 149 31.15 -25.24 -29.38
N ARG A 150 30.47 -26.02 -28.53
CA ARG A 150 30.68 -27.48 -28.43
C ARG A 150 30.24 -28.20 -29.70
N GLU A 151 29.06 -27.88 -30.21
CA GLU A 151 28.55 -28.45 -31.45
C GLU A 151 29.40 -28.03 -32.65
N PHE A 152 29.84 -26.77 -32.70
CA PHE A 152 30.75 -26.30 -33.75
C PHE A 152 32.07 -27.07 -33.77
N ALA A 153 32.71 -27.26 -32.60
CA ALA A 153 33.95 -28.03 -32.49
C ALA A 153 33.76 -29.51 -32.86
N LYS A 154 32.57 -30.07 -32.58
CA LYS A 154 32.21 -31.43 -33.01
C LYS A 154 32.04 -31.50 -34.52
N PHE A 155 31.34 -30.54 -35.13
CA PHE A 155 31.13 -30.44 -36.56
C PHE A 155 32.46 -30.30 -37.33
N GLU A 156 33.39 -29.45 -36.88
CA GLU A 156 34.71 -29.32 -37.51
C GLU A 156 35.50 -30.63 -37.50
N ARG A 157 35.43 -31.41 -36.40
CA ARG A 157 36.05 -32.73 -36.32
C ARG A 157 35.42 -33.71 -37.30
N GLU A 158 34.09 -33.76 -37.36
CA GLU A 158 33.36 -34.63 -38.29
C GLU A 158 33.68 -34.27 -39.75
N GLN A 159 33.79 -32.97 -40.09
CA GLN A 159 34.16 -32.51 -41.42
C GLN A 159 35.59 -32.90 -41.81
N GLN A 160 36.55 -32.82 -40.86
CA GLN A 160 37.94 -33.24 -41.11
C GLN A 160 38.08 -34.76 -41.27
N THR A 161 37.29 -35.55 -40.55
CA THR A 161 37.28 -37.02 -40.69
C THR A 161 36.45 -37.48 -41.88
N ALA A 162 35.49 -36.69 -42.35
CA ALA A 162 34.75 -36.89 -43.58
C ALA A 162 35.57 -36.53 -44.82
N ARG A 163 36.86 -36.91 -44.84
CA ARG A 163 37.59 -37.03 -46.11
C ARG A 163 36.92 -38.14 -46.90
N TRP A 164 36.27 -37.77 -48.00
CA TRP A 164 35.82 -38.72 -49.01
C TRP A 164 36.99 -39.62 -49.39
N ASP A 165 36.81 -40.91 -49.20
CA ASP A 165 37.73 -41.91 -49.72
C ASP A 165 37.77 -41.72 -51.25
N THR A 166 38.81 -41.06 -51.77
CA THR A 166 39.11 -40.99 -53.21
C THR A 166 39.74 -42.29 -53.71
N SER A 167 39.48 -43.40 -53.02
CA SER A 167 39.74 -44.73 -53.56
C SER A 167 38.66 -44.99 -54.62
N GLU A 168 39.08 -45.24 -55.86
CA GLU A 168 38.16 -45.65 -56.93
C GLU A 168 37.27 -46.77 -56.42
N ASN A 169 35.95 -46.60 -56.55
CA ASN A 169 34.98 -47.57 -56.08
C ASN A 169 35.33 -48.96 -56.67
N PRO A 170 35.60 -50.00 -55.85
CA PRO A 170 36.06 -51.30 -56.35
C PRO A 170 35.02 -52.04 -57.21
N ILE A 171 33.78 -51.55 -57.26
CA ILE A 171 32.69 -52.07 -58.10
C ILE A 171 32.57 -51.30 -59.43
N PHE A 172 33.31 -50.19 -59.61
CA PHE A 172 33.26 -49.38 -60.82
C PHE A 172 33.95 -50.11 -61.98
N LYS A 173 33.23 -50.31 -63.07
CA LYS A 173 33.77 -50.87 -64.32
C LYS A 173 33.79 -49.79 -65.39
N GLN A 174 34.95 -49.50 -65.95
CA GLN A 174 35.09 -48.52 -67.03
C GLN A 174 34.34 -48.99 -68.28
N ALA A 175 33.48 -48.15 -68.84
CA ALA A 175 32.64 -48.46 -70.01
C ALA A 175 33.40 -48.33 -71.35
N THR A 176 34.71 -48.60 -71.36
CA THR A 176 35.55 -48.50 -72.55
C THR A 176 36.29 -49.82 -72.73
N THR A 177 35.89 -50.61 -73.72
CA THR A 177 36.56 -51.86 -74.07
C THR A 177 37.65 -51.58 -75.11
N THR A 178 38.91 -51.63 -74.72
CA THR A 178 40.03 -51.56 -75.67
C THR A 178 40.20 -52.93 -76.33
N PHE A 179 39.83 -53.04 -77.60
CA PHE A 179 40.01 -54.26 -78.39
C PHE A 179 41.33 -54.20 -79.17
N GLN A 180 42.23 -55.14 -78.90
CA GLN A 180 43.48 -55.31 -79.66
C GLN A 180 43.16 -55.99 -80.99
N ASN A 181 43.47 -55.32 -82.10
CA ASN A 181 43.19 -55.84 -83.44
C ASN A 181 44.22 -56.93 -83.84
N PRO A 182 43.83 -58.20 -84.04
CA PRO A 182 44.77 -59.29 -84.33
C PRO A 182 45.45 -59.22 -85.71
N THR A 183 45.10 -58.27 -86.59
CA THR A 183 45.62 -58.26 -87.98
C THR A 183 46.99 -57.61 -88.15
N TYR A 184 47.58 -56.99 -87.12
CA TYR A 184 48.82 -56.20 -87.26
C TYR A 184 50.05 -56.77 -86.55
N GLY A 185 50.11 -58.10 -86.36
CA GLY A 185 51.34 -58.82 -85.96
C GLY A 185 52.09 -59.42 -87.16
N GLY A 186 52.32 -58.62 -88.21
CA GLY A 186 52.94 -59.06 -89.46
C GLY A 186 54.45 -58.83 -89.50
N LYS A 187 55.21 -59.94 -89.43
CA LYS A 187 56.56 -60.22 -89.97
C LYS A 187 57.71 -59.22 -89.75
N GLY A 188 58.69 -59.69 -88.99
CA GLY A 188 60.12 -59.37 -89.08
C GLY A 188 60.90 -60.52 -88.45
#